data_AF-A0A6A6Q7F4-F1
#
_entry.id   AF-A0A6A6Q7F4-F1
#
_cell.length_a   1.000
_cell.length_b   1.000
_cell.length_c   1.000
_cell.angle_alpha   90.00
_cell.angle_beta   90.00
_cell.angle_gamma   90.00
#
_symmetry.space_group_name_H-M   'P 1'
#
loop_
_entity.id
_entity.type
_entity.pdbx_description
1 polymer ?
#
loop_
_entity_poly.entity_id
_entity_poly.type
_entity_poly.pdbx_seq_one_letter_code
_entity_poly.pdbx_strand_id
1 'polypeptide(L)'
;MEPPAPFPLARMQSIASSLFNSEKHSDMTIICKERRWHAHKAIVCPQSDFFDKACGPDFKEGKTGETVLEDDSDVIDAMLKFMYEGRYIHTPVVKFAPAVFHVKVAAIGEKYFVNGLIQQAAEFLKDTLAKQWHADAFMDAVDEWWTSCTDPDKLLSDQIVYTVAIRHVELFAPGQERGRFRKFLDEKPWIAAEIAARLARQDAPFIKANLKTYSCTHGCGAKMRAILEAPYSFAYECSKCRQLAAVPRVGRRP
;
A
#
# COMPACT_ATOMS: atom_id res chain seq x y z
N MET A 1 -7.49 -17.08 -5.20
CA MET A 1 -6.47 -18.14 -5.25
C MET A 1 -5.97 -18.16 -6.67
N GLU A 2 -4.71 -17.77 -6.91
CA GLU A 2 -4.09 -17.93 -8.22
C GLU A 2 -4.01 -19.41 -8.59
N PRO A 3 -4.12 -19.76 -9.87
CA PRO A 3 -3.92 -21.14 -10.32
C PRO A 3 -2.48 -21.59 -10.01
N PRO A 4 -2.27 -22.88 -9.68
CA PRO A 4 -0.93 -23.39 -9.40
C PRO A 4 -0.03 -23.21 -10.61
N ALA A 5 1.23 -22.83 -10.36
CA ALA A 5 2.20 -22.66 -11.42
C ALA A 5 2.40 -23.98 -12.20
N PRO A 6 2.64 -23.93 -13.53
CA PRO A 6 3.05 -25.08 -14.31
C PRO A 6 4.21 -25.84 -13.64
N PHE A 7 4.20 -27.17 -13.71
CA PHE A 7 5.16 -28.05 -13.01
C PHE A 7 6.64 -27.62 -13.13
N PRO A 8 7.17 -27.20 -14.30
CA PRO A 8 8.55 -26.75 -14.41
C PRO A 8 8.86 -25.49 -13.59
N LEU A 9 7.91 -24.53 -13.53
CA LEU A 9 8.07 -23.29 -12.77
C LEU A 9 8.00 -23.55 -11.27
N ALA A 10 7.08 -24.41 -10.82
CA ALA A 10 6.99 -24.82 -9.42
C ALA A 10 8.29 -25.47 -8.92
N ARG A 11 8.95 -26.28 -9.76
CA ARG A 11 10.26 -26.88 -9.42
C ARG A 11 11.35 -25.82 -9.25
N MET A 12 11.45 -24.86 -10.17
CA MET A 12 12.45 -23.79 -10.07
C MET A 12 12.23 -22.93 -8.83
N GLN A 13 10.97 -22.58 -8.53
CA GLN A 13 10.60 -21.83 -7.34
C GLN A 13 10.93 -22.59 -6.05
N SER A 14 10.70 -23.90 -6.01
CA SER A 14 11.08 -24.73 -4.87
C SER A 14 12.60 -24.78 -4.65
N ILE A 15 13.37 -24.88 -5.73
CA ILE A 15 14.84 -24.85 -5.65
C ILE A 15 15.31 -23.49 -5.13
N ALA A 16 14.82 -22.38 -5.70
CA ALA A 16 15.15 -21.03 -5.25
C ALA A 16 14.79 -20.86 -3.77
N SER A 17 13.57 -21.18 -3.36
CA SER A 17 13.15 -21.11 -1.95
C SER A 17 14.06 -21.92 -1.01
N SER A 18 14.53 -23.11 -1.42
CA SER A 18 15.44 -23.93 -0.61
C SER A 18 16.84 -23.31 -0.40
N LEU A 19 17.23 -22.34 -1.24
CA LEU A 19 18.49 -21.61 -1.13
C LEU A 19 18.37 -20.37 -0.25
N PHE A 20 17.16 -19.96 0.16
CA PHE A 20 16.98 -18.79 1.01
C PHE A 20 17.73 -18.98 2.34
N ASN A 21 18.65 -18.05 2.62
CA ASN A 21 19.51 -18.07 3.80
C ASN A 21 20.32 -19.38 3.98
N SER A 22 20.59 -20.10 2.88
CA SER A 22 21.45 -21.28 2.88
C SER A 22 22.90 -20.87 2.63
N GLU A 23 23.84 -21.45 3.38
CA GLU A 23 25.28 -21.30 3.09
C GLU A 23 25.66 -21.99 1.77
N LYS A 24 24.88 -22.98 1.33
CA LYS A 24 25.20 -23.84 0.20
C LYS A 24 25.20 -23.05 -1.10
N HIS A 25 26.37 -22.90 -1.72
CA HIS A 25 26.60 -22.08 -2.93
C HIS A 25 26.41 -20.58 -2.74
N SER A 26 26.29 -20.10 -1.49
CA SER A 26 26.27 -18.67 -1.21
C SER A 26 27.63 -18.04 -1.56
N ASP A 27 27.57 -16.85 -2.14
CA ASP A 27 28.72 -16.07 -2.62
C ASP A 27 28.65 -14.60 -2.15
N MET A 28 27.68 -14.30 -1.29
CA MET A 28 27.57 -13.05 -0.56
C MET A 28 26.83 -13.21 0.78
N THR A 29 27.03 -12.25 1.67
CA THR A 29 26.34 -12.11 2.96
C THR A 29 25.69 -10.74 3.02
N ILE A 30 24.39 -10.69 3.23
CA ILE A 30 23.66 -9.45 3.49
C ILE A 30 23.59 -9.26 5.00
N ILE A 31 23.94 -8.07 5.48
CA ILE A 31 24.03 -7.73 6.89
C ILE A 31 23.10 -6.57 7.18
N CYS A 32 22.20 -6.73 8.14
CA CYS A 32 21.32 -5.66 8.61
C CYS A 32 21.28 -5.70 10.13
N LYS A 33 21.92 -4.71 10.78
CA LYS A 33 22.10 -4.68 12.24
C LYS A 33 22.75 -6.00 12.71
N GLU A 34 22.10 -6.75 13.58
CA GLU A 34 22.60 -8.03 14.10
C GLU A 34 22.24 -9.23 13.20
N ARG A 35 21.33 -9.07 12.25
CA ARG A 35 20.89 -10.16 11.38
C ARG A 35 21.80 -10.27 10.15
N ARG A 36 22.13 -11.52 9.80
CA ARG A 36 22.93 -11.89 8.63
C ARG A 36 22.16 -12.90 7.79
N TRP A 37 22.21 -12.74 6.47
CA TRP A 37 21.63 -13.69 5.52
C TRP A 37 22.70 -14.14 4.53
N HIS A 38 22.88 -15.45 4.41
CA HIS A 38 23.64 -16.03 3.30
C HIS A 38 22.83 -15.92 2.02
N ALA A 39 23.41 -15.31 0.98
CA ALA A 39 22.72 -15.01 -0.25
C ALA A 39 23.55 -15.37 -1.49
N HIS A 40 22.86 -15.36 -2.63
CA HIS A 40 23.36 -15.81 -3.92
C HIS A 40 23.24 -14.65 -4.89
N LYS A 41 24.38 -14.13 -5.38
CA LYS A 41 24.43 -13.03 -6.35
C LYS A 41 23.61 -13.35 -7.59
N ALA A 42 23.64 -14.61 -8.04
CA ALA A 42 22.86 -15.11 -9.17
C ALA A 42 21.33 -15.02 -9.00
N ILE A 43 20.83 -14.88 -7.77
CA ILE A 43 19.39 -14.70 -7.48
C ILE A 43 19.09 -13.22 -7.24
N VAL A 44 19.89 -12.52 -6.44
CA VAL A 44 19.55 -11.16 -5.99
C VAL A 44 19.93 -10.07 -6.99
N CYS A 45 21.07 -10.19 -7.69
CA CYS A 45 21.53 -9.16 -8.63
C CYS A 45 20.61 -9.00 -9.84
N PRO A 46 20.13 -10.07 -10.51
CA PRO A 46 19.22 -9.93 -11.65
C PRO A 46 17.86 -9.32 -11.30
N GLN A 47 17.51 -9.23 -10.02
CA GLN A 47 16.25 -8.69 -9.54
C GLN A 47 16.37 -7.27 -8.96
N SER A 48 17.58 -6.71 -8.91
CA SER A 48 17.86 -5.44 -8.27
C SER A 48 19.10 -4.77 -8.86
N ASP A 49 18.88 -3.67 -9.57
CA ASP A 49 19.96 -2.84 -10.11
C ASP A 49 20.92 -2.34 -9.03
N PHE A 50 20.41 -2.17 -7.80
CA PHE A 50 21.25 -1.84 -6.64
C PHE A 50 22.23 -2.97 -6.34
N PHE A 51 21.74 -4.21 -6.15
CA PHE A 51 22.61 -5.34 -5.83
C PHE A 51 23.55 -5.69 -6.98
N ASP A 52 23.10 -5.57 -8.23
CA ASP A 52 23.94 -5.80 -9.41
C ASP A 52 25.15 -4.86 -9.43
N LYS A 53 24.93 -3.56 -9.19
CA LYS A 53 26.00 -2.57 -9.11
C LYS A 53 26.86 -2.77 -7.88
N ALA A 54 26.26 -2.94 -6.70
CA ALA A 54 27.00 -3.09 -5.44
C ALA A 54 27.90 -4.35 -5.45
N CYS A 55 27.45 -5.45 -6.04
CA CYS A 55 28.24 -6.67 -6.16
C CYS A 55 29.32 -6.62 -7.26
N GLY A 56 29.39 -5.52 -8.01
CA GLY A 56 30.40 -5.30 -9.05
C GLY A 56 31.82 -5.16 -8.49
N PRO A 57 32.86 -5.39 -9.33
CA PRO A 57 34.26 -5.45 -8.90
C PRO A 57 34.80 -4.11 -8.37
N ASP A 58 34.16 -3.00 -8.72
CA ASP A 58 34.60 -1.66 -8.35
C ASP A 58 34.20 -1.28 -6.92
N PHE A 59 33.21 -1.96 -6.34
CA PHE A 59 32.64 -1.65 -5.04
C PHE A 59 33.21 -2.55 -3.94
N LYS A 60 33.12 -2.08 -2.69
CA LYS A 60 33.66 -2.80 -1.53
C LYS A 60 32.93 -4.13 -1.36
N GLU A 61 31.62 -4.11 -1.54
CA GLU A 61 30.70 -5.23 -1.40
C GLU A 61 31.04 -6.36 -2.38
N GLY A 62 31.38 -6.02 -3.63
CA GLY A 62 31.87 -7.00 -4.61
C GLY A 62 33.17 -7.69 -4.19
N LYS A 63 34.07 -6.97 -3.49
CA LYS A 63 35.37 -7.47 -3.01
C LYS A 63 35.28 -8.26 -1.72
N THR A 64 34.46 -7.82 -0.77
CA THR A 64 34.29 -8.47 0.54
C THR A 64 33.26 -9.59 0.51
N GLY A 65 32.33 -9.56 -0.44
CA GLY A 65 31.14 -10.41 -0.41
C GLY A 65 30.16 -10.03 0.70
N GLU A 66 30.34 -8.89 1.37
CA GLU A 66 29.46 -8.41 2.43
C GLU A 66 28.74 -7.14 2.00
N THR A 67 27.41 -7.13 2.06
CA THR A 67 26.57 -5.97 1.75
C THR A 67 25.81 -5.54 3.01
N VAL A 68 26.11 -4.35 3.52
CA VAL A 68 25.49 -3.79 4.73
C VAL A 68 24.30 -2.92 4.36
N LEU A 69 23.12 -3.23 4.91
CA LEU A 69 21.88 -2.48 4.73
C LEU A 69 21.44 -1.86 6.06
N GLU A 70 20.90 -0.65 6.00
CA GLU A 70 20.58 0.17 7.19
C GLU A 70 19.10 0.13 7.60
N ASP A 71 18.24 -0.49 6.79
CA ASP A 71 16.80 -0.51 7.00
C ASP A 71 16.38 -1.43 8.15
N ASP A 72 15.07 -1.65 8.28
CA ASP A 72 14.55 -2.56 9.25
C ASP A 72 14.77 -4.03 8.84
N SER A 73 15.34 -4.83 9.74
CA SER A 73 15.72 -6.20 9.44
C SER A 73 14.54 -7.10 9.06
N ASP A 74 13.33 -6.81 9.55
CA ASP A 74 12.14 -7.60 9.23
C ASP A 74 11.59 -7.24 7.84
N VAL A 75 11.81 -5.99 7.43
CA VAL A 75 11.46 -5.49 6.10
C VAL A 75 12.47 -6.00 5.07
N ILE A 76 13.77 -6.01 5.40
CA ILE A 76 14.81 -6.65 4.58
C ILE A 76 14.53 -8.15 4.41
N ASP A 77 14.18 -8.86 5.49
CA ASP A 77 13.81 -10.28 5.41
C ASP A 77 12.65 -10.53 4.43
N ALA A 78 11.64 -9.65 4.42
CA ALA A 78 10.53 -9.72 3.48
C ALA A 78 10.97 -9.50 2.03
N MET A 79 11.82 -8.51 1.75
CA MET A 79 12.38 -8.31 0.41
C MET A 79 13.19 -9.52 -0.05
N LEU A 80 14.04 -10.09 0.82
CA LEU A 80 14.84 -11.25 0.46
C LEU A 80 13.98 -12.50 0.25
N LYS A 81 12.96 -12.73 1.09
CA LYS A 81 11.97 -13.80 0.84
C LYS A 81 11.27 -13.62 -0.49
N PHE A 82 10.86 -12.39 -0.83
CA PHE A 82 10.29 -12.10 -2.14
C PHE A 82 11.25 -12.49 -3.29
N MET A 83 12.53 -12.12 -3.21
CA MET A 83 13.50 -12.46 -4.25
C MET A 83 13.71 -13.97 -4.45
N TYR A 84 13.55 -14.78 -3.40
CA TYR A 84 13.75 -16.24 -3.48
C TYR A 84 12.47 -17.02 -3.74
N GLU A 85 11.33 -16.52 -3.25
CA GLU A 85 10.06 -17.24 -3.25
C GLU A 85 9.02 -16.62 -4.19
N GLY A 86 9.29 -15.45 -4.76
CA GLY A 86 8.34 -14.66 -5.55
C GLY A 86 7.23 -14.01 -4.71
N ARG A 87 7.26 -14.21 -3.39
CA ARG A 87 6.33 -13.60 -2.45
C ARG A 87 6.96 -13.41 -1.09
N TYR A 88 6.45 -12.46 -0.32
CA TYR A 88 6.73 -12.40 1.11
C TYR A 88 5.48 -12.72 1.92
N ILE A 89 5.70 -13.19 3.14
CA ILE A 89 4.63 -13.43 4.11
C ILE A 89 4.83 -12.44 5.24
N HIS A 90 3.79 -11.69 5.55
CA HIS A 90 3.73 -10.98 6.82
C HIS A 90 3.53 -12.01 7.94
N THR A 91 4.60 -12.35 8.64
CA THR A 91 4.48 -13.09 9.90
C THR A 91 4.09 -12.11 11.01
N PRO A 92 3.08 -12.41 11.85
CA PRO A 92 2.47 -11.49 12.81
C PRO A 92 3.34 -11.16 14.05
N VAL A 93 4.66 -11.03 13.87
CA VAL A 93 5.58 -10.62 14.94
C VAL A 93 5.55 -9.09 15.04
N VAL A 94 4.45 -8.59 15.61
CA VAL A 94 4.13 -7.32 16.32
C VAL A 94 4.97 -6.04 16.23
N LYS A 95 5.96 -5.89 15.34
CA LYS A 95 6.77 -4.67 15.29
C LYS A 95 6.05 -3.48 14.65
N PHE A 96 5.21 -3.75 13.67
CA PHE A 96 4.49 -2.74 12.89
C PHE A 96 3.03 -3.14 12.72
N ALA A 97 2.16 -2.14 12.59
CA ALA A 97 0.81 -2.40 12.06
C ALA A 97 0.94 -2.97 10.64
N PRO A 98 0.05 -3.89 10.20
CA PRO A 98 0.17 -4.53 8.89
C PRO A 98 0.24 -3.56 7.70
N ALA A 99 -0.54 -2.48 7.73
CA ALA A 99 -0.50 -1.45 6.68
C ALA A 99 0.87 -0.75 6.62
N VAL A 100 1.41 -0.35 7.78
CA VAL A 100 2.74 0.27 7.90
C VAL A 100 3.83 -0.67 7.41
N PHE A 101 3.74 -1.97 7.73
CA PHE A 101 4.68 -2.96 7.24
C PHE A 101 4.71 -3.03 5.71
N HIS A 102 3.56 -3.11 5.05
CA HIS A 102 3.49 -3.15 3.58
C HIS A 102 4.03 -1.87 2.95
N VAL A 103 3.79 -0.70 3.56
CA VAL A 103 4.40 0.56 3.12
C VAL A 103 5.92 0.53 3.23
N LYS A 104 6.47 0.06 4.35
CA LYS A 104 7.93 -0.09 4.52
C LYS A 104 8.53 -1.03 3.48
N VAL A 105 7.85 -2.14 3.18
CA VAL A 105 8.29 -3.09 2.15
C VAL A 105 8.29 -2.44 0.76
N ALA A 106 7.25 -1.66 0.44
CA ALA A 106 7.22 -0.91 -0.81
C ALA A 106 8.35 0.14 -0.89
N ALA A 107 8.64 0.85 0.20
CA ALA A 107 9.69 1.86 0.25
C ALA A 107 11.08 1.25 0.00
N ILE A 108 11.40 0.10 0.62
CA ILE A 108 12.68 -0.56 0.33
C ILE A 108 12.71 -1.19 -1.07
N GLY A 109 11.56 -1.62 -1.60
CA GLY A 109 11.45 -2.09 -2.98
C GLY A 109 11.82 -0.99 -3.97
N GLU A 110 11.43 0.25 -3.70
CA GLU A 110 11.89 1.39 -4.49
C GLU A 110 13.38 1.66 -4.30
N LYS A 111 13.84 1.77 -3.04
CA LYS A 111 15.24 2.06 -2.67
C LYS A 111 16.23 1.08 -3.32
N TYR A 112 15.86 -0.20 -3.38
CA TYR A 112 16.68 -1.28 -3.92
C TYR A 112 16.26 -1.72 -5.33
N PHE A 113 15.39 -0.97 -6.01
CA PHE A 113 14.96 -1.23 -7.39
C PHE A 113 14.35 -2.62 -7.65
N VAL A 114 13.53 -3.11 -6.71
CA VAL A 114 12.83 -4.40 -6.76
C VAL A 114 11.37 -4.19 -7.15
N ASN A 115 11.10 -3.91 -8.43
CA ASN A 115 9.77 -3.46 -8.89
C ASN A 115 8.63 -4.43 -8.56
N GLY A 116 8.85 -5.74 -8.67
CA GLY A 116 7.83 -6.75 -8.34
C GLY A 116 7.42 -6.73 -6.85
N LEU A 117 8.35 -6.34 -5.97
CA LEU A 117 8.08 -6.22 -4.54
C LEU A 117 7.11 -5.07 -4.26
N ILE A 118 7.29 -3.94 -4.94
CA ILE A 118 6.43 -2.76 -4.80
C ILE A 118 4.98 -3.11 -5.20
N GLN A 119 4.82 -3.85 -6.31
CA GLN A 119 3.51 -4.30 -6.79
C GLN A 119 2.81 -5.21 -5.78
N GLN A 120 3.50 -6.24 -5.30
CA GLN A 120 2.92 -7.16 -4.32
C GLN A 120 2.63 -6.46 -2.98
N ALA A 121 3.47 -5.52 -2.54
CA ALA A 121 3.22 -4.73 -1.35
C ALA A 121 2.00 -3.81 -1.49
N ALA A 122 1.78 -3.21 -2.65
CA ALA A 122 0.59 -2.42 -2.95
C ALA A 122 -0.69 -3.29 -2.91
N GLU A 123 -0.63 -4.52 -3.44
CA GLU A 123 -1.74 -5.47 -3.37
C GLU A 123 -2.05 -5.89 -1.94
N PHE A 124 -1.04 -6.24 -1.14
CA PHE A 124 -1.24 -6.60 0.26
C PHE A 124 -1.73 -5.44 1.12
N LEU A 125 -1.27 -4.22 0.85
CA LEU A 125 -1.78 -3.01 1.50
C LEU A 125 -3.28 -2.84 1.21
N LYS A 126 -3.68 -2.91 -0.07
CA LYS A 126 -5.07 -2.84 -0.49
C LYS A 126 -5.94 -3.90 0.20
N ASP A 127 -5.47 -5.15 0.21
CA ASP A 127 -6.15 -6.28 0.85
C ASP A 127 -6.29 -6.10 2.36
N THR A 128 -5.25 -5.59 3.02
CA THR A 128 -5.22 -5.32 4.45
C THR A 128 -6.25 -4.24 4.82
N LEU A 129 -6.24 -3.11 4.11
CA LEU A 129 -7.15 -1.98 4.35
C LEU A 129 -8.61 -2.31 4.01
N ALA A 130 -8.84 -3.25 3.08
CA ALA A 130 -10.17 -3.77 2.79
C ALA A 130 -10.70 -4.68 3.90
N LYS A 131 -9.85 -5.51 4.50
CA LYS A 131 -10.23 -6.49 5.55
C LYS A 131 -10.30 -5.87 6.95
N GLN A 132 -9.40 -4.95 7.27
CA GLN A 132 -9.23 -4.37 8.60
C GLN A 132 -8.97 -2.86 8.50
N TRP A 133 -10.05 -2.09 8.42
CA TRP A 133 -9.95 -0.64 8.34
C TRP A 133 -9.83 0.01 9.71
N HIS A 134 -8.75 0.77 9.88
CA HIS A 134 -8.46 1.58 11.05
C HIS A 134 -7.82 2.89 10.55
N ALA A 135 -8.47 4.03 10.82
CA ALA A 135 -8.05 5.31 10.28
C ALA A 135 -6.66 5.74 10.80
N ASP A 136 -6.36 5.45 12.07
CA ASP A 136 -5.08 5.71 12.72
C ASP A 136 -3.96 4.87 12.10
N ALA A 137 -4.17 3.56 11.94
CA ALA A 137 -3.21 2.68 11.29
C ALA A 137 -2.98 3.04 9.81
N PHE A 138 -4.02 3.53 9.12
CA PHE A 138 -3.90 4.06 7.78
C PHE A 138 -3.07 5.35 7.76
N MET A 139 -3.33 6.29 8.67
CA MET A 139 -2.56 7.54 8.76
C MET A 139 -1.09 7.29 9.13
N ASP A 140 -0.80 6.30 9.98
CA ASP A 140 0.56 5.85 10.26
C ASP A 140 1.25 5.33 8.99
N ALA A 141 0.52 4.59 8.15
CA ALA A 141 1.03 4.08 6.89
C ALA A 141 1.27 5.23 5.88
N VAL A 142 0.41 6.25 5.84
CA VAL A 142 0.59 7.45 5.03
C VAL A 142 1.84 8.21 5.46
N ASP A 143 2.00 8.48 6.76
CA ASP A 143 3.15 9.22 7.27
C ASP A 143 4.46 8.46 7.00
N GLU A 144 4.45 7.13 7.16
CA GLU A 144 5.57 6.27 6.82
C GLU A 144 5.94 6.35 5.33
N TRP A 145 4.95 6.30 4.43
CA TRP A 145 5.22 6.34 2.99
C TRP A 145 5.92 7.64 2.61
N TRP A 146 5.42 8.79 3.08
CA TRP A 146 6.03 10.08 2.76
C TRP A 146 7.34 10.37 3.50
N THR A 147 7.67 9.60 4.54
CA THR A 147 8.96 9.69 5.24
C THR A 147 10.03 8.84 4.55
N SER A 148 9.64 7.68 4.03
CA SER A 148 10.58 6.65 3.57
C SER A 148 10.71 6.56 2.04
N CYS A 149 9.74 7.08 1.29
CA CYS A 149 9.73 7.04 -0.17
C CYS A 149 10.60 8.16 -0.78
N THR A 150 11.40 7.82 -1.79
CA THR A 150 12.22 8.79 -2.55
C THR A 150 11.45 9.49 -3.66
N ASP A 151 10.38 8.87 -4.16
CA ASP A 151 9.50 9.42 -5.19
C ASP A 151 8.03 9.09 -4.88
N PRO A 152 7.37 9.93 -4.07
CA PRO A 152 6.01 9.70 -3.61
C PRO A 152 4.95 9.89 -4.70
N ASP A 153 5.31 10.00 -5.98
CA ASP A 153 4.35 10.02 -7.08
C ASP A 153 4.17 8.61 -7.72
N LYS A 154 4.82 7.59 -7.16
CA LYS A 154 4.80 6.19 -7.63
C LYS A 154 3.59 5.38 -7.16
N LEU A 155 3.54 4.11 -7.60
CA LEU A 155 2.45 3.13 -7.49
C LEU A 155 1.68 3.11 -6.15
N LEU A 156 2.37 3.24 -5.01
CA LEU A 156 1.69 3.19 -3.71
C LEU A 156 0.85 4.44 -3.44
N SER A 157 1.22 5.59 -3.99
CA SER A 157 0.46 6.83 -3.86
C SER A 157 -0.87 6.77 -4.58
N ASP A 158 -0.93 6.10 -5.75
CA ASP A 158 -2.21 5.82 -6.41
C ASP A 158 -3.12 4.97 -5.51
N GLN A 159 -2.59 3.96 -4.83
CA GLN A 159 -3.35 3.14 -3.89
C GLN A 159 -3.79 3.92 -2.63
N ILE A 160 -2.94 4.78 -2.09
CA ILE A 160 -3.28 5.66 -0.96
C ILE A 160 -4.39 6.62 -1.39
N VAL A 161 -4.24 7.32 -2.51
CA VAL A 161 -5.23 8.24 -3.07
C VAL A 161 -6.56 7.53 -3.34
N TYR A 162 -6.50 6.33 -3.92
CA TYR A 162 -7.68 5.49 -4.14
C TYR A 162 -8.37 5.13 -2.82
N THR A 163 -7.60 4.72 -1.81
CA THR A 163 -8.10 4.38 -0.48
C THR A 163 -8.79 5.58 0.17
N VAL A 164 -8.17 6.75 0.11
CA VAL A 164 -8.76 7.99 0.62
C VAL A 164 -10.06 8.31 -0.13
N ALA A 165 -10.08 8.20 -1.46
CA ALA A 165 -11.29 8.47 -2.22
C ALA A 165 -12.47 7.57 -1.81
N ILE A 166 -12.22 6.30 -1.46
CA ILE A 166 -13.27 5.38 -0.99
C ILE A 166 -13.61 5.55 0.51
N ARG A 167 -12.66 5.93 1.37
CA ARG A 167 -12.83 6.06 2.83
C ARG A 167 -12.90 7.51 3.35
N HIS A 168 -13.07 8.49 2.46
CA HIS A 168 -13.02 9.91 2.82
C HIS A 168 -14.05 10.26 3.89
N VAL A 169 -15.22 9.61 3.88
CA VAL A 169 -16.27 9.82 4.88
C VAL A 169 -15.77 9.48 6.28
N GLU A 170 -15.14 8.33 6.47
CA GLU A 170 -14.60 7.93 7.77
C GLU A 170 -13.38 8.76 8.18
N LEU A 171 -12.53 9.17 7.22
CA LEU A 171 -11.36 10.03 7.48
C LEU A 171 -11.76 11.47 7.88
N PHE A 172 -12.87 11.98 7.35
CA PHE A 172 -13.40 13.31 7.70
C PHE A 172 -14.45 13.29 8.81
N ALA A 173 -14.83 12.12 9.32
CA ALA A 173 -15.76 12.01 10.43
C ALA A 173 -15.20 12.71 11.69
N PRO A 174 -16.05 13.26 12.57
CA PRO A 174 -15.61 13.81 13.85
C PRO A 174 -14.85 12.74 14.66
N GLY A 175 -13.58 12.98 14.98
CA GLY A 175 -12.70 12.00 15.63
C GLY A 175 -11.24 12.46 15.63
N GLN A 176 -10.33 11.61 16.13
CA GLN A 176 -8.90 11.94 16.29
C GLN A 176 -8.18 12.16 14.94
N GLU A 177 -8.38 11.28 13.96
CA GLU A 177 -7.58 11.30 12.73
C GLU A 177 -7.97 12.42 11.75
N ARG A 178 -9.17 13.01 11.89
CA ARG A 178 -9.62 14.11 11.03
C ARG A 178 -8.63 15.28 11.02
N GLY A 179 -8.05 15.60 12.19
CA GLY A 179 -7.06 16.66 12.32
C GLY A 179 -5.77 16.33 11.58
N ARG A 180 -5.24 15.12 11.80
CA ARG A 180 -4.01 14.62 11.16
C ARG A 180 -4.17 14.54 9.65
N PHE A 181 -5.28 13.98 9.18
CA PHE A 181 -5.57 13.88 7.76
C PHE A 181 -5.76 15.24 7.09
N ARG A 182 -6.43 16.19 7.74
CA ARG A 182 -6.53 17.56 7.23
C ARG A 182 -5.16 18.22 7.08
N LYS A 183 -4.32 18.12 8.12
CA LYS A 183 -2.95 18.65 8.07
C LYS A 183 -2.15 18.04 6.91
N PHE A 184 -2.28 16.73 6.69
CA PHE A 184 -1.65 16.04 5.56
C PHE A 184 -2.10 16.62 4.20
N LEU A 185 -3.40 16.87 4.01
CA LEU A 185 -3.91 17.47 2.77
C LEU A 185 -3.44 18.92 2.59
N ASP A 186 -3.33 19.69 3.68
CA ASP A 186 -2.81 21.05 3.66
C ASP A 186 -1.32 21.08 3.24
N GLU A 187 -0.53 20.10 3.71
CA GLU A 187 0.89 19.92 3.35
C GLU A 187 1.08 19.37 1.92
N LYS A 188 0.08 18.66 1.38
CA LYS A 188 0.15 18.03 0.06
C LYS A 188 -1.08 18.38 -0.81
N PRO A 189 -1.21 19.64 -1.28
CA PRO A 189 -2.41 20.08 -2.02
C PRO A 189 -2.69 19.30 -3.32
N TRP A 190 -1.65 18.78 -3.98
CA TRP A 190 -1.83 17.97 -5.20
C TRP A 190 -2.59 16.66 -4.93
N ILE A 191 -2.40 16.06 -3.76
CA ILE A 191 -3.13 14.86 -3.33
C ILE A 191 -4.60 15.21 -3.15
N ALA A 192 -4.89 16.35 -2.50
CA ALA A 192 -6.25 16.85 -2.36
C ALA A 192 -6.92 17.07 -3.73
N ALA A 193 -6.19 17.65 -4.69
CA ALA A 193 -6.66 17.85 -6.06
C ALA A 193 -6.95 16.52 -6.77
N GLU A 194 -6.06 15.52 -6.64
CA GLU A 194 -6.27 14.22 -7.28
C GLU A 194 -7.42 13.43 -6.64
N ILE A 195 -7.58 13.49 -5.31
CA ILE A 195 -8.75 12.94 -4.61
C ILE A 195 -10.03 13.60 -5.14
N ALA A 196 -10.06 14.94 -5.23
CA ALA A 196 -11.20 15.67 -5.75
C ALA A 196 -11.51 15.28 -7.21
N ALA A 197 -10.49 15.13 -8.05
CA ALA A 197 -10.64 14.70 -9.43
C ALA A 197 -11.22 13.28 -9.54
N ARG A 198 -10.78 12.34 -8.69
CA ARG A 198 -11.33 10.96 -8.68
C ARG A 198 -12.76 10.89 -8.18
N LEU A 199 -13.09 11.67 -7.15
CA LEU A 199 -14.46 11.79 -6.65
C LEU A 199 -15.38 12.39 -7.74
N ALA A 200 -14.92 13.42 -8.46
CA ALA A 200 -15.67 14.05 -9.54
C ALA A 200 -15.88 13.11 -10.74
N ARG A 201 -14.83 12.39 -11.15
CA ARG A 201 -14.87 11.44 -12.27
C ARG A 201 -15.68 10.18 -11.95
N GLN A 202 -15.95 9.90 -10.67
CA GLN A 202 -16.62 8.68 -10.21
C GLN A 202 -15.85 7.41 -10.65
N ASP A 203 -14.52 7.50 -10.74
CA ASP A 203 -13.68 6.49 -11.38
C ASP A 203 -13.54 5.20 -10.56
N ALA A 204 -13.73 5.25 -9.24
CA ALA A 204 -13.65 4.05 -8.43
C ALA A 204 -14.90 3.17 -8.65
N PRO A 205 -14.74 1.86 -8.96
CA PRO A 205 -15.85 0.91 -9.05
C PRO A 205 -16.73 0.91 -7.80
N PHE A 206 -16.12 1.16 -6.64
CA PHE A 206 -16.82 1.37 -5.37
C PHE A 206 -17.72 2.61 -5.37
N ILE A 207 -17.23 3.74 -5.89
CA ILE A 207 -18.02 4.96 -6.05
C ILE A 207 -19.21 4.65 -6.95
N LYS A 208 -19.01 4.05 -8.13
CA LYS A 208 -20.10 3.67 -9.04
C LYS A 208 -21.12 2.72 -8.39
N ALA A 209 -20.66 1.73 -7.61
CA ALA A 209 -21.53 0.75 -6.94
C ALA A 209 -22.36 1.35 -5.79
N ASN A 210 -21.85 2.37 -5.11
CA ASN A 210 -22.50 3.00 -3.95
C ASN A 210 -23.09 4.38 -4.24
N LEU A 211 -22.96 4.87 -5.48
CA LEU A 211 -23.53 6.14 -5.92
C LEU A 211 -25.05 6.01 -6.03
N LYS A 212 -25.76 6.69 -5.14
CA LYS A 212 -27.22 6.74 -5.18
C LYS A 212 -27.67 8.11 -5.64
N THR A 213 -28.68 8.12 -6.51
CA THR A 213 -29.33 9.35 -6.94
C THR A 213 -30.51 9.63 -6.02
N TYR A 214 -30.52 10.81 -5.41
CA TYR A 214 -31.56 11.28 -4.51
C TYR A 214 -32.26 12.49 -5.10
N SER A 215 -33.55 12.61 -4.82
CA SER A 215 -34.32 13.81 -5.10
C SER A 215 -34.39 14.66 -3.84
N CYS A 216 -34.36 15.99 -4.01
CA CYS A 216 -34.57 16.91 -2.90
C CYS A 216 -35.93 16.65 -2.23
N THR A 217 -35.94 16.52 -0.91
CA THR A 217 -37.15 16.27 -0.10
C THR A 217 -38.08 17.47 -0.04
N HIS A 218 -37.60 18.66 -0.42
CA HIS A 218 -38.35 19.92 -0.37
C HIS A 218 -39.06 20.26 -1.69
N GLY A 219 -39.26 19.27 -2.57
CA GLY A 219 -40.11 19.41 -3.75
C GLY A 219 -39.55 20.26 -4.91
N CYS A 220 -38.31 20.74 -4.82
CA CYS A 220 -37.73 21.60 -5.87
C CYS A 220 -37.34 20.84 -7.16
N GLY A 221 -37.46 19.51 -7.16
CA GLY A 221 -37.16 18.64 -8.31
C GLY A 221 -35.67 18.42 -8.59
N ALA A 222 -34.77 18.99 -7.78
CA ALA A 222 -33.34 18.76 -7.93
C ALA A 222 -33.00 17.30 -7.63
N LYS A 223 -32.18 16.70 -8.50
CA LYS A 223 -31.59 15.37 -8.31
C LYS A 223 -30.11 15.53 -8.03
N MET A 224 -29.58 14.71 -7.15
CA MET A 224 -28.16 14.70 -6.83
C MET A 224 -27.65 13.30 -6.55
N ARG A 225 -26.34 13.14 -6.66
CA ARG A 225 -25.67 11.87 -6.49
C ARG A 225 -24.74 11.97 -5.30
N ALA A 226 -24.89 11.03 -4.36
CA ALA A 226 -24.03 10.93 -3.19
C ALA A 226 -23.70 9.46 -2.94
N ILE A 227 -22.50 9.22 -2.43
CA ILE A 227 -22.10 7.92 -1.91
C ILE A 227 -22.60 7.88 -0.47
N LEU A 228 -23.51 6.96 -0.17
CA LEU A 228 -23.93 6.73 1.21
C LEU A 228 -23.38 5.41 1.70
N GLU A 229 -22.51 5.47 2.70
CA GLU A 229 -22.17 4.32 3.52
C GLU A 229 -23.06 4.28 4.76
N ALA A 230 -23.63 3.10 5.05
CA ALA A 230 -24.22 2.84 6.35
C ALA A 230 -23.10 2.80 7.41
N PRO A 231 -23.28 3.35 8.63
CA PRO A 231 -24.55 3.68 9.28
C PRO A 231 -24.83 5.19 9.40
N TYR A 232 -24.05 6.04 8.74
CA TYR A 232 -24.11 7.48 8.99
C TYR A 232 -25.33 8.13 8.31
N SER A 233 -26.07 8.95 9.06
CA SER A 233 -27.09 9.83 8.52
C SER A 233 -26.43 11.13 8.04
N PHE A 234 -26.40 11.33 6.73
CA PHE A 234 -25.94 12.59 6.14
C PHE A 234 -27.13 13.52 5.88
N ALA A 235 -26.88 14.82 5.96
CA ALA A 235 -27.75 15.84 5.38
C ALA A 235 -26.91 16.65 4.40
N TYR A 236 -27.49 17.02 3.26
CA TYR A 236 -26.84 17.86 2.27
C TYR A 236 -27.64 19.13 2.06
N GLU A 237 -26.97 20.20 1.64
CA GLU A 237 -27.64 21.41 1.16
C GLU A 237 -28.05 21.23 -0.31
N CYS A 238 -29.33 21.47 -0.63
CA CYS A 238 -29.79 21.34 -2.01
C CYS A 238 -29.18 22.43 -2.90
N SER A 239 -28.53 22.03 -4.00
CA SER A 239 -27.95 22.98 -4.97
C SER A 239 -28.96 23.92 -5.63
N LYS A 240 -30.25 23.59 -5.62
CA LYS A 240 -31.33 24.40 -6.20
C LYS A 240 -32.06 25.27 -5.17
N CYS A 241 -32.59 24.67 -4.09
CA CYS A 241 -33.37 25.42 -3.10
C CYS A 241 -32.57 25.84 -1.86
N ARG A 242 -31.29 25.49 -1.77
CA ARG A 242 -30.37 25.81 -0.65
C ARG A 242 -30.83 25.30 0.73
N GLN A 243 -31.85 24.43 0.77
CA GLN A 243 -32.34 23.84 2.00
C GLN A 243 -31.60 22.54 2.32
N LEU A 244 -31.34 22.31 3.62
CA LEU A 244 -30.81 21.06 4.13
C LEU A 244 -31.84 19.93 3.94
N ALA A 245 -31.46 18.88 3.24
CA ALA A 245 -32.26 17.67 3.06
C ALA A 245 -31.53 16.49 3.70
N ALA A 246 -32.24 15.75 4.56
CA ALA A 246 -31.75 14.51 5.13
C ALA A 246 -31.72 13.41 4.05
N VAL A 247 -30.64 12.66 3.96
CA VAL A 247 -30.61 11.52 3.05
C VAL A 247 -31.29 10.32 3.72
N PRO A 248 -32.27 9.66 3.07
CA PRO A 248 -32.96 8.52 3.67
C PRO A 248 -31.97 7.43 4.07
N ARG A 249 -32.07 6.91 5.29
CA ARG A 249 -31.28 5.75 5.73
C ARG A 249 -31.47 4.63 4.73
N VAL A 250 -30.38 4.06 4.24
CA VAL A 250 -30.43 2.85 3.44
C VAL A 250 -30.94 1.74 4.35
N GLY A 251 -32.24 1.49 4.33
CA GLY A 251 -32.83 0.33 5.01
C GLY A 251 -32.19 -0.94 4.47
N ARG A 252 -31.77 -1.84 5.38
CA ARG A 252 -31.63 -3.26 5.03
C ARG A 252 -32.94 -3.65 4.33
N ARG A 253 -32.86 -4.19 3.12
CA ARG A 253 -34.05 -4.82 2.52
C ARG A 253 -34.55 -5.91 3.49
N PRO A 254 -35.88 -6.07 3.65
CA PRO A 254 -36.43 -7.18 4.42
C PRO A 254 -35.97 -8.53 3.87
#